data_AF-A0A973MI38-F1
#
_entry.id   AF-A0A973MI38-F1
#
_cell.length_a   1.000
_cell.length_b   1.000
_cell.length_c   1.000
_cell.angle_alpha   90.00
_cell.angle_beta   90.00
_cell.angle_gamma   90.00
#
_symmetry.space_group_name_H-M   'P 1'
#
loop_
_entity.id
_entity.type
_entity.pdbx_description
1 polymer ?
#
loop_
_entity_poly.entity_id
_entity_poly.type
_entity_poly.pdbx_seq_one_letter_code
_entity_poly.pdbx_strand_id
1 'polypeptide(L)'
;MGYQERRVELIAKRAAPHLEPGEQIQTGFIAQTGWLIFTVPLCTFVATNRAILIVGRGGVRRLSRDFRFGKPTGLYHKIELDRTYKVHRQYFPEIIAADEALREMQARGNPPESEQP
;
A
#
# COMPACT_ATOMS: atom_id res chain seq x y z
N MET A 1 -19.12 -15.03 -2.59
CA MET A 1 -17.89 -14.24 -2.85
C MET A 1 -18.23 -12.76 -2.84
N GLY A 2 -17.86 -12.08 -1.75
CA GLY A 2 -17.97 -10.64 -1.65
C GLY A 2 -16.96 -9.91 -2.55
N TYR A 3 -17.25 -8.66 -2.88
CA TYR A 3 -16.36 -7.81 -3.69
C TYR A 3 -14.96 -7.66 -3.08
N GLN A 4 -14.85 -7.70 -1.74
CA GLN A 4 -13.58 -7.59 -1.04
C GLN A 4 -12.69 -8.84 -1.17
N GLU A 5 -13.25 -10.04 -1.08
CA GLU A 5 -12.48 -11.29 -1.23
C GLU A 5 -11.83 -11.37 -2.62
N ARG A 6 -12.58 -11.05 -3.67
CA ARG A 6 -12.06 -11.01 -5.05
C ARG A 6 -10.95 -9.99 -5.21
N ARG A 7 -11.03 -8.84 -4.53
CA ARG A 7 -10.00 -7.81 -4.55
C ARG A 7 -8.72 -8.29 -3.89
N VAL A 8 -8.81 -8.91 -2.71
CA VAL A 8 -7.66 -9.48 -2.00
C VAL A 8 -7.00 -10.56 -2.85
N GLU A 9 -7.78 -11.46 -3.46
CA GLU A 9 -7.25 -12.50 -4.34
C GLU A 9 -6.55 -11.91 -5.57
N LEU A 10 -7.12 -10.88 -6.21
CA LEU A 10 -6.49 -10.19 -7.34
C LEU A 10 -5.18 -9.49 -6.94
N ILE A 11 -5.16 -8.85 -5.77
CA ILE A 11 -3.95 -8.21 -5.23
C ILE A 11 -2.89 -9.26 -4.94
N ALA A 12 -3.26 -10.35 -4.26
CA ALA A 12 -2.38 -11.45 -3.93
C ALA A 12 -1.81 -12.11 -5.20
N LYS A 13 -2.65 -12.36 -6.21
CA LYS A 13 -2.22 -12.93 -7.50
C LYS A 13 -1.23 -12.03 -8.25
N ARG A 14 -1.40 -10.70 -8.16
CA ARG A 14 -0.47 -9.73 -8.75
C ARG A 14 0.84 -9.61 -7.98
N ALA A 15 0.79 -9.76 -6.66
CA ALA A 15 1.96 -9.67 -5.80
C ALA A 15 2.76 -10.98 -5.74
N ALA A 16 2.09 -12.14 -5.83
CA ALA A 16 2.65 -13.48 -5.68
C ALA A 16 3.99 -13.71 -6.42
N PRO A 17 4.18 -13.31 -7.70
CA PRO A 17 5.46 -13.50 -8.39
C PRO A 17 6.60 -12.59 -7.89
N HIS A 18 6.31 -11.63 -7.01
CA HIS A 18 7.23 -10.61 -6.53
C HIS A 18 7.42 -10.62 -5.01
N LEU A 19 6.77 -11.56 -4.31
CA LEU A 19 6.97 -11.77 -2.88
C LEU A 19 8.25 -12.57 -2.63
N GLU A 20 9.02 -12.14 -1.64
CA GLU A 20 10.15 -12.90 -1.13
C GLU A 20 9.67 -14.08 -0.27
N PRO A 21 10.49 -15.14 -0.11
CA PRO A 21 10.17 -16.25 0.80
C PRO A 21 9.91 -15.73 2.22
N GLY A 22 8.70 -16.00 2.74
CA GLY A 22 8.25 -15.56 4.07
C GLY A 22 7.66 -14.13 4.12
N GLU A 23 7.53 -13.46 2.97
CA GLU A 23 6.85 -12.17 2.86
C GLU A 23 5.33 -12.35 2.87
N GLN A 24 4.65 -11.64 3.78
CA GLN A 24 3.21 -11.70 3.95
C GLN A 24 2.57 -10.38 3.55
N ILE A 25 1.49 -10.46 2.77
CA ILE A 25 0.68 -9.31 2.40
C ILE A 25 -0.16 -8.91 3.60
N GLN A 26 -0.04 -7.66 4.02
CA GLN A 26 -0.87 -7.07 5.07
C GLN A 26 -2.12 -6.44 4.47
N THR A 27 -1.96 -5.68 3.39
CA THR A 27 -3.06 -5.01 2.72
C THR A 27 -2.67 -4.59 1.30
N GLY A 28 -3.64 -4.19 0.50
CA GLY A 28 -3.39 -3.57 -0.79
C GLY A 28 -4.54 -2.75 -1.31
N PHE A 29 -4.21 -1.77 -2.15
CA PHE A 29 -5.15 -0.82 -2.72
C PHE A 29 -4.77 -0.44 -4.16
N ILE A 30 -5.71 0.15 -4.88
CA ILE A 30 -5.48 0.60 -6.25
C ILE A 30 -5.35 2.11 -6.26
N ALA A 31 -4.30 2.59 -6.90
CA ALA A 31 -4.04 4.00 -7.14
C ALA A 31 -3.96 4.28 -8.64
N GLN A 32 -4.29 5.52 -9.03
CA GLN A 32 -4.21 6.00 -10.40
C GLN A 32 -3.03 6.95 -10.54
N THR A 33 -2.33 6.88 -11.68
CA THR A 33 -1.20 7.77 -12.00
C THR A 33 -1.59 8.82 -13.04
N GLY A 34 -1.52 10.12 -12.69
CA GLY A 34 -1.64 11.21 -13.67
C GLY A 34 -2.70 12.29 -13.44
N TRP A 35 -2.71 13.27 -14.36
CA TRP A 35 -3.61 14.42 -14.39
C TRP A 35 -4.71 14.27 -15.46
N LEU A 36 -4.44 13.59 -16.58
CA LEU A 36 -5.27 13.59 -17.78
C LEU A 36 -6.31 12.45 -17.84
N ILE A 37 -7.42 12.78 -18.51
CA ILE A 37 -8.69 12.06 -18.60
C ILE A 37 -8.62 10.84 -19.55
N PHE A 38 -7.52 10.68 -20.28
CA PHE A 38 -7.34 9.59 -21.25
C PHE A 38 -6.31 8.58 -20.73
N THR A 39 -6.81 7.39 -20.34
CA THR A 39 -6.04 6.22 -19.89
C THR A 39 -5.08 6.47 -18.71
N VAL A 40 -5.65 6.72 -17.53
CA VAL A 40 -4.91 6.73 -16.25
C VAL A 40 -4.39 5.32 -15.96
N PRO A 41 -3.07 5.06 -15.98
CA PRO A 41 -2.55 3.75 -15.61
C PRO A 41 -2.89 3.46 -14.15
N LEU A 42 -3.60 2.35 -13.92
CA LEU A 42 -3.87 1.83 -12.60
C LEU A 42 -2.64 1.10 -12.08
N CYS A 43 -2.24 1.41 -10.86
CA CYS A 43 -1.19 0.74 -10.11
C CYS A 43 -1.80 0.09 -8.87
N THR A 44 -1.39 -1.13 -8.58
CA THR A 44 -1.77 -1.86 -7.37
C THR A 44 -0.66 -1.70 -6.35
N PHE A 45 -0.97 -1.05 -5.23
CA PHE A 45 -0.10 -0.94 -4.08
C PHE A 45 -0.36 -2.13 -3.16
N VAL A 46 0.69 -2.81 -2.74
CA VAL A 46 0.63 -3.96 -1.85
C VAL A 46 1.61 -3.72 -0.73
N ALA A 47 1.11 -3.50 0.48
CA ALA A 47 1.93 -3.37 1.67
C ALA A 47 2.14 -4.76 2.27
N THR A 48 3.40 -5.15 2.44
CA THR A 48 3.78 -6.42 3.05
C THR A 48 4.49 -6.18 4.38
N ASN A 49 4.91 -7.24 5.06
CA ASN A 49 5.77 -7.13 6.23
C ASN A 49 7.25 -6.79 5.90
N ARG A 50 7.62 -6.57 4.63
CA ARG A 50 9.03 -6.29 4.25
C ARG A 50 9.19 -5.13 3.28
N ALA A 51 8.19 -4.87 2.44
CA ALA A 51 8.25 -3.83 1.44
C ALA A 51 6.86 -3.32 1.07
N ILE A 52 6.84 -2.26 0.27
CA ILE A 52 5.64 -1.86 -0.47
C ILE A 52 5.88 -2.16 -1.93
N LEU A 53 5.05 -3.02 -2.51
CA LEU A 53 5.09 -3.37 -3.93
C LEU A 53 4.10 -2.49 -4.69
N ILE A 54 4.58 -1.84 -5.74
CA ILE A 54 3.76 -1.10 -6.70
C ILE A 54 3.75 -1.89 -8.00
N VAL A 55 2.64 -2.57 -8.27
CA VAL A 55 2.44 -3.37 -9.48
C VAL A 55 1.65 -2.56 -10.49
N GLY A 56 2.31 -2.10 -11.55
CA GLY A 56 1.69 -1.34 -12.64
C GLY A 56 1.90 -2.01 -13.99
N ARG A 57 1.36 -1.38 -15.04
CA ARG A 57 1.52 -1.85 -16.42
C ARG A 57 2.98 -1.80 -16.92
N GLY A 58 3.80 -0.92 -16.35
CA GLY A 58 5.22 -0.76 -16.68
C GLY A 58 6.17 -1.63 -15.84
N GLY A 59 5.65 -2.55 -15.03
CA GLY A 59 6.44 -3.45 -14.18
C GLY A 59 6.11 -3.32 -12.69
N VAL A 60 6.86 -4.06 -11.88
CA VAL A 60 6.80 -4.00 -10.41
C VAL A 60 7.90 -3.10 -9.88
N ARG A 61 7.58 -2.31 -8.86
CA ARG A 61 8.55 -1.56 -8.08
C ARG A 61 8.44 -1.94 -6.62
N ARG A 62 9.58 -2.11 -5.97
CA ARG A 62 9.68 -2.36 -4.54
C ARG A 62 10.15 -1.08 -3.86
N LEU A 63 9.40 -0.65 -2.84
CA LEU A 63 9.72 0.48 -1.99
C LEU A 63 9.99 0.00 -0.57
N SER A 64 10.72 0.82 0.19
CA SER A 64 10.96 0.55 1.62
C SER A 64 9.64 0.46 2.38
N ARG A 65 9.57 -0.49 3.32
CA ARG A 65 8.37 -0.68 4.16
C ARG A 65 8.14 0.48 5.12
N ASP A 66 9.17 1.25 5.44
CA ASP A 66 9.11 2.44 6.31
C ASP A 66 8.34 3.63 5.73
N PHE A 67 7.87 3.52 4.48
CA PHE A 67 7.07 4.56 3.86
C PHE A 67 5.67 4.62 4.48
N ARG A 68 5.29 5.81 4.99
CA ARG A 68 3.95 6.11 5.48
C ARG A 68 3.14 6.80 4.39
N PHE A 69 1.95 6.30 4.12
CA PHE A 69 1.04 6.87 3.14
C PHE A 69 0.35 8.14 3.64
N GLY A 70 0.28 8.31 4.96
CA GLY A 70 -0.30 9.47 5.61
C GLY A 70 -1.82 9.39 5.71
N LYS A 71 -2.41 10.33 6.47
CA LYS A 71 -3.86 10.34 6.73
C LYS A 71 -4.62 10.70 5.46
N PRO A 72 -5.45 9.78 4.91
CA PRO A 72 -6.21 10.09 3.71
C PRO A 72 -7.32 11.09 3.99
N THR A 73 -7.50 12.08 3.11
CA THR A 73 -8.51 13.14 3.24
C THR A 73 -9.19 13.45 1.90
N GLY A 74 -10.44 13.91 1.95
CA GLY A 74 -11.22 14.27 0.76
C GLY A 74 -11.75 13.08 -0.05
N LEU A 75 -12.03 13.29 -1.34
CA LEU A 75 -12.52 12.24 -2.25
C LEU A 75 -11.37 11.38 -2.81
N TYR A 76 -10.19 11.98 -2.95
CA TYR A 76 -8.97 11.35 -3.43
C TYR A 76 -7.80 11.74 -2.53
N HIS A 77 -7.12 10.73 -1.99
CA HIS A 77 -5.84 10.92 -1.31
C HIS A 77 -4.70 10.94 -2.32
N LYS A 78 -3.73 11.83 -2.14
CA LYS A 78 -2.56 11.94 -3.02
C LYS A 78 -1.35 11.36 -2.29
N ILE A 79 -0.65 10.44 -2.94
CA ILE A 79 0.62 9.90 -2.48
C ILE A 79 1.70 10.41 -3.42
N GLU A 80 2.67 11.14 -2.89
CA GLU A 80 3.82 11.66 -3.63
C GLU A 80 5.02 10.74 -3.43
N LEU A 81 5.44 10.10 -4.51
CA LEU A 81 6.60 9.20 -4.57
C LEU A 81 7.49 9.66 -5.73
N ASP A 82 7.69 8.84 -6.77
CA ASP A 82 8.27 9.28 -8.05
C ASP A 82 7.32 10.12 -8.88
N ARG A 83 6.02 9.91 -8.67
CA ARG A 83 4.93 10.63 -9.32
C ARG A 83 3.76 10.74 -8.35
N THR A 84 2.81 11.60 -8.68
CA THR A 84 1.58 11.71 -7.90
C THR A 84 0.64 10.55 -8.20
N TYR A 85 0.36 9.75 -7.17
CA TYR A 85 -0.65 8.70 -7.19
C TYR A 85 -1.92 9.20 -6.50
N LYS A 86 -3.08 8.98 -7.13
CA LYS A 86 -4.39 9.32 -6.57
C LYS A 86 -5.10 8.05 -6.13
N VAL A 87 -5.46 7.98 -4.86
CA VAL A 87 -6.19 6.87 -4.26
C VAL A 87 -7.61 7.32 -3.96
N HIS A 88 -8.60 6.59 -4.46
CA HIS A 88 -10.00 6.90 -4.21
C HIS A 88 -10.40 6.61 -2.75
N ARG A 89 -11.35 7.38 -2.19
CA ARG A 89 -11.84 7.21 -0.81
C ARG A 89 -12.24 5.78 -0.40
N GLN A 90 -12.64 4.96 -1.37
CA GLN A 90 -13.00 3.56 -1.12
C GLN A 90 -11.81 2.70 -0.62
N TYR A 91 -10.58 3.20 -0.78
CA TYR A 91 -9.34 2.54 -0.37
C TYR A 91 -8.68 3.22 0.85
N PHE A 92 -9.35 4.20 1.46
CA PHE A 92 -8.83 4.87 2.66
C PHE A 92 -8.67 3.91 3.84
N PRO A 93 -9.58 2.96 4.09
CA PRO A 93 -9.38 1.95 5.12
C PRO A 93 -8.09 1.16 4.92
N GLU A 94 -7.75 0.84 3.67
CA GLU A 94 -6.55 0.07 3.31
C GLU A 94 -5.27 0.90 3.49
N ILE A 95 -5.32 2.21 3.23
CA ILE A 95 -4.22 3.14 3.55
C ILE A 95 -3.99 3.18 5.07
N ILE A 96 -5.06 3.36 5.84
CA ILE A 96 -4.99 3.43 7.30
C ILE A 96 -4.45 2.10 7.86
N ALA A 97 -4.96 0.97 7.37
CA ALA A 97 -4.47 -0.35 7.76
C ALA A 97 -2.99 -0.57 7.40
N ALA A 98 -2.53 -0.04 6.26
CA ALA A 98 -1.10 -0.14 5.89
C ALA A 98 -0.20 0.66 6.85
N ASP A 99 -0.61 1.87 7.22
CA ASP A 99 0.11 2.73 8.15
C ASP A 99 0.04 2.19 9.59
N GLU A 100 -1.09 1.62 10.01
CA GLU A 100 -1.26 0.97 11.30
C GLU A 100 -0.39 -0.28 11.41
N ALA A 101 -0.42 -1.16 10.41
CA ALA A 101 0.44 -2.33 10.37
C ALA A 101 1.93 -1.96 10.37
N LEU A 102 2.31 -0.85 9.74
CA LEU A 102 3.67 -0.32 9.83
C LEU A 102 4.01 0.07 11.27
N ARG A 103 3.11 0.79 11.93
CA ARG A 103 3.28 1.22 13.32
C ARG A 103 3.40 0.03 14.25
N GLU A 104 2.57 -0.99 14.11
CA GLU A 104 2.63 -2.23 14.89
C GLU A 104 3.95 -2.97 14.67
N MET A 105 4.40 -3.07 13.42
CA MET A 105 5.71 -3.65 13.09
C MET A 105 6.86 -2.88 13.73
N GLN A 106 6.84 -1.55 13.64
CA GLN A 106 7.85 -0.69 14.26
C GLN A 106 7.82 -0.85 15.79
N ALA A 107 6.64 -0.96 16.40
CA ALA A 107 6.48 -1.19 17.84
C ALA A 107 6.86 -2.61 18.29
N ARG A 108 6.92 -3.59 17.37
CA ARG A 108 7.47 -4.93 17.66
C ARG A 108 8.97 -5.03 17.39
N GLY A 109 9.48 -4.26 16.43
CA GLY A 109 10.91 -4.22 16.06
C GLY A 109 11.76 -3.35 16.98
N ASN A 110 11.20 -2.24 17.47
CA ASN A 110 11.70 -1.52 18.64
C ASN A 110 10.81 -1.92 19.82
N PRO A 111 11.32 -2.57 20.88
CA PRO A 111 10.61 -2.48 22.14
C PRO A 111 10.42 -0.99 22.44
N PRO A 112 9.28 -0.57 23.02
CA PRO A 112 9.23 0.76 23.61
C PRO A 112 10.36 0.80 24.63
N GLU A 113 11.38 1.63 24.38
CA GLU A 113 12.06 2.29 25.48
C GLU A 113 10.98 3.09 26.19
N SER A 114 10.30 2.40 27.11
CA SER A 114 9.69 3.03 28.25
C SER A 114 10.78 3.83 28.97
N GLU A 115 10.38 4.99 29.50
CA GLU A 115 11.11 5.86 30.44
C GLU A 115 12.00 6.93 29.76
N GLN A 116 12.00 8.22 30.09
CA GLN A 116 11.45 9.02 31.20
C GLN A 116 11.75 10.53 30.88
N PRO A 117 11.24 11.57 31.57
CA PRO A 117 11.07 11.69 33.03
C PRO A 117 9.67 12.04 33.55
#